data_AF-A0A520CRQ0-F1
#
_entry.id   AF-A0A520CRQ0-F1
#
_cell.length_a   1.000
_cell.length_b   1.000
_cell.length_c   1.000
_cell.angle_alpha   90.00
_cell.angle_beta   90.00
_cell.angle_gamma   90.00
#
_symmetry.space_group_name_H-M   'P 1'
#
loop_
_entity.id
_entity.type
_entity.pdbx_description
1 polymer ?
#
loop_
_entity_poly.entity_id
_entity_poly.type
_entity_poly.pdbx_seq_one_letter_code
_entity_poly.pdbx_strand_id
1 'polypeptide(L)'
;GDVIVLAVVNFGAEVIADGNVHVYAPLRGKAIAGARGDTSARIFTTCMEAQLVAIAGIYRTSEVDLPAHLQGKAVQIHLDDKKLLMDALL
;
A
#
# COMPACT_ATOMS: atom_id res chain seq x y z
N GLY A 1 4.75 14.38 4.33
CA GLY A 1 3.62 14.16 5.26
C GLY A 1 2.78 13.00 4.79
N ASP A 2 1.71 12.72 5.52
CA ASP A 2 0.82 11.58 5.24
C ASP A 2 -0.27 11.95 4.24
N VAL A 3 -0.80 10.96 3.54
CA VAL A 3 -1.95 11.11 2.63
C VAL A 3 -3.06 10.17 3.05
N ILE A 4 -4.28 10.69 3.15
CA ILE A 4 -5.48 9.93 3.47
C ILE A 4 -6.46 10.06 2.31
N VAL A 5 -6.87 8.93 1.76
CA VAL A 5 -7.78 8.83 0.62
C VAL A 5 -9.06 8.14 1.08
N LEU A 6 -10.21 8.81 0.90
CA LEU A 6 -11.53 8.33 1.32
C LEU A 6 -12.37 7.79 0.14
N ALA A 7 -11.78 7.72 -1.05
CA ALA A 7 -12.41 7.28 -2.28
C ALA A 7 -11.53 6.26 -3.00
N VAL A 8 -12.10 5.57 -3.98
CA VAL A 8 -11.39 4.58 -4.78
C VAL A 8 -10.14 5.17 -5.41
N VAL A 9 -9.02 4.45 -5.29
CA VAL A 9 -7.82 4.67 -6.10
C VAL A 9 -7.90 3.72 -7.29
N ASN A 10 -8.33 4.23 -8.44
CA ASN A 10 -8.55 3.42 -9.64
C ASN A 10 -7.23 2.94 -10.29
N PHE A 11 -7.35 1.97 -11.18
CA PHE A 11 -6.25 1.54 -12.05
C PHE A 11 -5.62 2.75 -12.76
N GLY A 12 -4.28 2.80 -12.79
CA GLY A 12 -3.52 3.90 -13.37
C GLY A 12 -3.39 5.15 -12.47
N ALA A 13 -4.17 5.27 -11.39
CA ALA A 13 -3.98 6.32 -10.40
C ALA A 13 -2.80 6.00 -9.47
N GLU A 14 -2.19 7.06 -8.93
CA GLU A 14 -1.00 6.96 -8.09
C GLU A 14 -1.11 7.90 -6.90
N VAL A 15 -0.95 7.34 -5.70
CA VAL A 15 -0.94 8.06 -4.43
C VAL A 15 0.47 8.01 -3.86
N ILE A 16 1.07 9.17 -3.63
CA ILE A 16 2.46 9.30 -3.15
C ILE A 16 2.48 10.14 -1.88
N ALA A 17 3.15 9.65 -0.84
CA ALA A 17 3.38 10.36 0.41
C ALA A 17 4.84 10.23 0.85
N ASP A 18 5.39 11.30 1.43
CA ASP A 18 6.68 11.21 2.12
C ASP A 18 6.57 10.41 3.43
N GLY A 19 5.38 10.39 4.05
CA GLY A 19 5.07 9.58 5.23
C GLY A 19 4.16 8.42 4.87
N ASN A 20 3.09 8.23 5.63
CA ASN A 20 2.13 7.14 5.46
C ASN A 20 1.12 7.39 4.35
N VAL A 21 0.59 6.30 3.78
CA VAL A 21 -0.56 6.32 2.88
C VAL A 21 -1.71 5.54 3.52
N HIS A 22 -2.87 6.17 3.64
CA HIS A 22 -4.11 5.56 4.12
C HIS A 22 -5.15 5.58 3.01
N VAL A 23 -5.69 4.43 2.63
CA VAL A 23 -6.76 4.31 1.63
C VAL A 23 -7.94 3.61 2.26
N TYR A 24 -8.98 4.37 2.59
CA TYR A 24 -10.21 3.86 3.20
C TYR A 24 -11.29 3.58 2.15
N ALA A 25 -10.87 2.94 1.05
CA ALA A 25 -11.65 2.52 -0.09
C ALA A 25 -10.83 1.46 -0.88
N PRO A 26 -11.36 0.85 -1.96
CA PRO A 26 -10.54 0.00 -2.83
C PRO A 26 -9.29 0.71 -3.35
N LEU A 27 -8.14 0.11 -3.05
CA LEU A 27 -6.84 0.48 -3.61
C LEU A 27 -6.55 -0.42 -4.80
N ARG A 28 -6.87 0.04 -6.02
CA ARG A 28 -6.61 -0.69 -7.28
C ARG A 28 -5.39 -0.16 -8.02
N GLY A 29 -5.11 1.14 -7.89
CA GLY A 29 -3.93 1.78 -8.47
C GLY A 29 -2.65 1.51 -7.67
N LYS A 30 -1.80 2.54 -7.58
CA LYS A 30 -0.52 2.48 -6.86
C LYS A 30 -0.54 3.29 -5.58
N ALA A 31 0.07 2.76 -4.52
CA ALA A 31 0.34 3.49 -3.28
C ALA A 31 1.84 3.47 -2.97
N ILE A 32 2.43 4.64 -2.77
CA ILE A 32 3.85 4.83 -2.49
C ILE A 32 3.97 5.66 -1.21
N ALA A 33 4.47 5.03 -0.16
CA ALA A 33 4.76 5.65 1.12
C ALA A 33 6.28 5.80 1.31
N GLY A 34 6.68 6.71 2.19
CA GLY A 34 8.10 6.93 2.47
C GLY A 34 8.88 7.40 1.23
N ALA A 35 8.28 8.23 0.36
CA ALA A 35 8.86 8.63 -0.93
C ALA A 35 10.26 9.26 -0.84
N ARG A 36 10.64 9.77 0.34
CA ARG A 36 11.98 10.31 0.64
C ARG A 36 12.93 9.33 1.35
N GLY A 37 12.62 8.03 1.30
CA GLY A 37 13.43 6.98 1.92
C GLY A 37 13.06 6.67 3.37
N ASP A 38 11.88 7.07 3.84
CA ASP A 38 11.40 6.71 5.17
C ASP A 38 10.94 5.25 5.19
N THR A 39 11.78 4.37 5.75
CA THR A 39 11.50 2.93 5.88
C THR A 39 10.51 2.62 7.01
N SER A 40 10.22 3.59 7.87
CA SER A 40 9.23 3.46 8.95
C SER A 40 7.80 3.78 8.49
N ALA A 41 7.64 4.33 7.28
CA ALA A 41 6.33 4.60 6.70
C ALA A 41 5.52 3.30 6.50
N ARG A 42 4.20 3.47 6.42
CA ARG A 42 3.22 2.39 6.29
C ARG A 42 2.21 2.72 5.20
N ILE A 43 1.66 1.67 4.61
CA ILE A 43 0.44 1.79 3.78
C ILE A 43 -0.66 1.03 4.49
N PHE A 44 -1.82 1.66 4.63
CA PHE A 44 -3.04 1.05 5.15
C PHE A 44 -4.10 1.08 4.08
N THR A 45 -4.76 -0.04 3.82
CA THR A 45 -5.94 -0.09 2.94
C THR A 45 -7.06 -0.89 3.59
N THR A 46 -8.32 -0.53 3.33
CA THR A 46 -9.48 -1.36 3.70
C THR A 46 -9.83 -2.41 2.66
N CYS A 47 -9.27 -2.32 1.45
CA CYS A 47 -9.51 -3.25 0.36
C CYS A 47 -8.27 -3.31 -0.54
N MET A 48 -7.47 -4.37 -0.35
CA MET A 48 -6.21 -4.56 -1.04
C MET A 48 -6.40 -5.20 -2.42
N GLU A 49 -6.29 -4.39 -3.47
CA GLU A 49 -6.38 -4.79 -4.88
C GLU A 49 -5.26 -4.13 -5.71
N ALA A 50 -4.18 -3.70 -5.05
CA ALA A 50 -3.24 -2.72 -5.60
C ALA A 50 -2.43 -3.29 -6.79
N GLN A 51 -2.29 -2.48 -7.85
CA GLN A 51 -1.32 -2.74 -8.91
C GLN A 51 0.12 -2.67 -8.40
N LEU A 52 0.40 -1.76 -7.48
CA LEU A 52 1.71 -1.57 -6.87
C LEU A 52 1.59 -1.00 -5.47
N VAL A 53 2.40 -1.52 -4.56
CA VAL A 53 2.70 -0.86 -3.28
C VAL A 53 4.21 -0.69 -3.13
N ALA A 54 4.63 0.44 -2.60
CA ALA A 54 6.04 0.70 -2.32
C ALA A 54 6.24 1.47 -1.01
N ILE A 55 7.31 1.12 -0.30
CA ILE A 55 7.79 1.83 0.89
C ILE A 55 9.28 2.06 0.71
N ALA A 56 9.71 3.33 0.78
CA ALA A 56 11.13 3.71 0.65
C ALA A 56 11.84 3.10 -0.58
N GLY A 57 11.14 3.00 -1.71
CA GLY A 57 11.67 2.47 -2.97
C GLY A 57 11.67 0.94 -3.09
N ILE A 58 11.36 0.19 -2.03
CA ILE A 58 11.10 -1.25 -2.11
C ILE A 58 9.64 -1.44 -2.52
N TYR A 59 9.38 -2.24 -3.55
CA TYR A 59 8.05 -2.36 -4.15
C TYR A 59 7.64 -3.81 -4.42
N ARG A 60 6.32 -4.01 -4.51
CA ARG A 60 5.68 -5.23 -5.03
C ARG A 60 4.67 -4.84 -6.10
N THR A 61 4.65 -5.55 -7.21
CA THR A 61 3.66 -5.42 -8.29
C THR A 61 2.57 -6.49 -8.18
N SER A 62 1.49 -6.33 -8.93
CA SER A 62 0.41 -7.32 -9.05
C SER A 62 0.73 -8.49 -9.99
N GLU A 63 1.99 -8.69 -10.39
CA GLU A 63 2.40 -9.84 -11.23
C GLU A 63 2.33 -11.17 -10.47
N VAL A 64 2.48 -11.11 -9.15
CA VAL A 64 2.24 -12.24 -8.25
C VAL A 64 0.93 -11.99 -7.54
N ASP A 65 0.02 -12.94 -7.66
CA ASP A 65 -1.28 -12.87 -7.00
C ASP A 65 -1.12 -12.72 -5.48
N LEU A 66 -2.04 -11.97 -4.87
CA LEU A 66 -2.13 -11.88 -3.42
C LEU A 66 -2.69 -13.20 -2.86
N PRO A 67 -2.19 -13.65 -1.69
CA PRO A 67 -2.86 -14.69 -0.93
C PRO A 67 -4.34 -14.35 -0.71
N ALA A 68 -5.21 -15.36 -0.74
CA ALA A 68 -6.65 -15.18 -0.61
C ALA A 68 -7.10 -14.47 0.69
N HIS A 69 -6.29 -14.55 1.76
CA HIS A 69 -6.56 -13.87 3.02
C HIS A 69 -6.22 -12.36 3.00
N LEU A 70 -5.55 -11.87 1.96
CA LEU A 70 -5.21 -10.45 1.77
C LEU A 70 -6.02 -9.80 0.65
N GLN A 71 -6.35 -10.54 -0.42
CA GLN A 71 -7.08 -10.00 -1.57
C GLN A 71 -8.43 -9.40 -1.18
N GLY A 72 -8.63 -8.11 -1.48
CA GLY A 72 -9.85 -7.37 -1.18
C GLY A 72 -10.11 -7.17 0.32
N LYS A 73 -9.13 -7.45 1.19
CA LYS A 73 -9.23 -7.30 2.64
C LYS A 73 -8.54 -6.04 3.12
N ALA A 74 -8.79 -5.70 4.39
CA ALA A 74 -8.04 -4.66 5.07
C ALA A 74 -6.62 -5.18 5.35
N VAL A 75 -5.61 -4.40 4.96
CA VAL A 75 -4.20 -4.80 5.03
C VAL A 75 -3.33 -3.63 5.46
N GLN A 76 -2.38 -3.91 6.33
CA GLN A 76 -1.23 -3.05 6.59
C GLN A 76 -0.03 -3.58 5.80
N ILE A 77 0.63 -2.70 5.06
CA ILE A 77 1.90 -2.97 4.41
C ILE A 77 3.00 -2.20 5.16
N HIS A 78 4.10 -2.90 5.46
CA HIS A 78 5.25 -2.31 6.13
C HIS A 78 6.56 -2.94 5.65
N LEU A 79 7.69 -2.29 5.98
CA LEU A 79 8.99 -2.92 5.83
C LEU A 79 9.40 -3.64 7.11
N ASP A 80 9.99 -4.81 6.92
CA ASP A 80 10.86 -5.48 7.89
C ASP A 80 12.21 -5.70 7.19
N ASP A 81 13.24 -5.03 7.71
CA ASP A 81 14.51 -4.77 7.02
C ASP A 81 14.34 -4.20 5.59
N LYS A 82 14.40 -5.08 4.57
CA LYS A 82 14.29 -4.74 3.14
C LYS A 82 13.20 -5.57 2.44
N LYS A 83 12.26 -6.13 3.22
CA LYS A 83 11.15 -6.92 2.70
C LYS A 83 9.84 -6.22 3.01
N LEU A 84 8.97 -6.16 2.01
CA LEU A 84 7.59 -5.75 2.22
C LEU A 84 6.82 -6.91 2.85
N LEU A 85 6.28 -6.66 4.03
CA LEU A 85 5.33 -7.53 4.71
C LEU A 85 3.92 -6.96 4.58
N MET A 86 2.94 -7.87 4.58
CA MET A 86 1.53 -7.56 4.42
C MET A 86 0.73 -8.33 5.47
N ASP A 87 0.16 -7.61 6.43
CA ASP A 87 -0.63 -8.19 7.51
C ASP A 87 -2.09 -7.82 7.34
N ALA A 88 -2.98 -8.81 7.49
CA ALA A 88 -4.41 -8.54 7.53
C ALA A 88 -4.76 -7.72 8.78
N LEU A 89 -5.54 -6.65 8.58
CA LEU A 89 -6.08 -5.82 9.66
C LEU A 89 -7.48 -6.32 10.00
N LEU A 90 -7.54 -7.39 10.80
CA LEU A 90 -8.75 -8.08 11.32
C LEU A 90 -9.83 -8.43 10.27
#